data_AF-A0A3D4H6B3-F1
#
_entry.id   AF-A0A3D4H6B3-F1
#
_cell.length_a   1.000
_cell.length_b   1.000
_cell.length_c   1.000
_cell.angle_alpha   90.00
_cell.angle_beta   90.00
_cell.angle_gamma   90.00
#
_symmetry.space_group_name_H-M   'P 1'
#
loop_
_entity.id
_entity.type
_entity.pdbx_description
1 polymer ?
#
loop_
_entity_poly.entity_id
_entity_poly.type
_entity_poly.pdbx_seq_one_letter_code
_entity_poly.pdbx_strand_id
1 'polypeptide(L)'
;RTRLLFLFILFMALTIVLAIFGLVIASVFKQYPASIFPCLVQIPLAILIGVYLHRRGINILVPSLVSLALMYLSVYYGNVGFLGAFNSALSSWPIMVWVGALLLYSYIASVLPVWVLLQPRDYINSLQLLSALALVVAGLVIAGFIGGAPVTSGGDRTPLEIVAPAFRMAPEGAPLIFPFLFITIACGAISGFHCLVSSGTSSKQIKCETDAQLVGYGSMLTEGFLAVLVILACVAGLGLGVAGPDGGLALGSLAYEARYETWGGANSLAAKVGAFVEGSANFLKALGLGAGFAVALMGVFVASFAATTLDTACRLQRYVIQELASTFAPKISPSALASEAYDFDDNRRGADRSTGASADLKPHALNPFTWLTNKHGASIFAVTLATLIASMPGGSGMAAGTGGLILWPLFGATNQLLAGLAFLVITFWLWRRNLPVWFIAIPMLFMLMLPGIAMSLNIFVGEGSFLKNGNWLLVAIGCATLILQVWMIVEALTAWPKARGILESPLPPLTGTAQAEPQTEGGRSC
;
A
#
# COMPACT_ATOMS: atom_id res chain seq x y z
N ARG A 1 -8.04 -22.45 -14.60
CA ARG A 1 -6.78 -21.93 -15.18
C ARG A 1 -6.68 -20.42 -14.97
N THR A 2 -7.56 -19.61 -15.55
CA THR A 2 -7.60 -18.14 -15.38
C THR A 2 -7.57 -17.66 -13.93
N ARG A 3 -8.35 -18.30 -13.04
CA ARG A 3 -8.32 -18.01 -11.59
C ARG A 3 -6.93 -18.18 -10.97
N LEU A 4 -6.22 -19.26 -11.30
CA LEU A 4 -4.87 -19.52 -10.77
C LEU A 4 -3.88 -18.47 -11.27
N LEU A 5 -3.95 -18.13 -12.56
CA LEU A 5 -3.13 -17.07 -13.14
C LEU A 5 -3.32 -15.73 -12.42
N PHE A 6 -4.58 -15.34 -12.18
CA PHE A 6 -4.92 -14.14 -11.42
C PHE A 6 -4.29 -14.16 -10.02
N LEU A 7 -4.49 -15.26 -9.28
CA LEU A 7 -3.96 -15.42 -7.93
C LEU A 7 -2.43 -15.40 -7.87
N PHE A 8 -1.72 -15.94 -8.87
CA PHE A 8 -0.25 -15.85 -8.94
C PHE A 8 0.23 -14.42 -9.19
N ILE A 9 -0.43 -13.66 -10.06
CA ILE A 9 -0.11 -12.24 -10.27
C ILE A 9 -0.35 -11.47 -8.98
N LEU A 10 -1.50 -11.69 -8.32
CA LEU A 10 -1.79 -11.04 -7.03
C LEU A 10 -0.75 -11.39 -5.97
N PHE A 11 -0.40 -12.67 -5.85
CA PHE A 11 0.57 -13.17 -4.89
C PHE A 11 1.92 -12.48 -5.04
N MET A 12 2.41 -12.38 -6.28
CA MET A 12 3.67 -11.70 -6.58
C MET A 12 3.58 -10.21 -6.29
N ALA A 13 2.53 -9.53 -6.76
CA ALA A 13 2.33 -8.09 -6.57
C ALA A 13 2.31 -7.72 -5.08
N LEU A 14 1.51 -8.42 -4.29
CA LEU A 14 1.32 -8.16 -2.87
C LEU A 14 2.58 -8.50 -2.06
N THR A 15 3.34 -9.52 -2.45
CA THR A 15 4.64 -9.80 -1.81
C THR A 15 5.60 -8.62 -1.98
N ILE A 16 5.67 -8.06 -3.19
CA ILE A 16 6.52 -6.90 -3.48
C ILE A 16 6.04 -5.68 -2.68
N VAL A 17 4.72 -5.43 -2.63
CA VAL A 17 4.12 -4.35 -1.84
C VAL A 17 4.51 -4.45 -0.37
N LEU A 18 4.39 -5.64 0.24
CA LEU A 18 4.76 -5.84 1.64
C LEU A 18 6.22 -5.49 1.93
N ALA A 19 7.13 -5.93 1.05
CA ALA A 19 8.55 -5.63 1.19
C ALA A 19 8.84 -4.13 1.06
N ILE A 20 8.28 -3.47 0.03
CA ILE A 20 8.52 -2.05 -0.25
C ILE A 20 7.94 -1.16 0.83
N PHE A 21 6.67 -1.34 1.22
CA PHE A 21 6.02 -0.46 2.18
C PHE A 21 6.64 -0.56 3.59
N GLY A 22 7.15 -1.74 3.97
CA GLY A 22 7.97 -1.88 5.18
C GLY A 22 9.22 -0.99 5.12
N LEU A 23 9.91 -0.96 3.97
CA LEU A 23 11.09 -0.10 3.74
C LEU A 23 10.73 1.39 3.69
N VAL A 24 9.59 1.76 3.11
CA VAL A 24 9.08 3.15 3.09
C VAL A 24 8.93 3.67 4.51
N ILE A 25 8.18 2.95 5.36
CA ILE A 25 7.90 3.39 6.73
C ILE A 25 9.19 3.45 7.55
N ALA A 26 10.07 2.43 7.43
CA ALA A 26 11.37 2.43 8.09
C ALA A 26 12.24 3.63 7.67
N SER A 27 12.22 3.98 6.39
CA SER A 27 12.92 5.15 5.85
C SER A 27 12.35 6.47 6.38
N VAL A 28 11.03 6.57 6.50
CA VAL A 28 10.35 7.74 7.08
C VAL A 28 10.70 7.89 8.56
N PHE A 29 10.66 6.80 9.35
CA PHE A 29 11.02 6.85 10.77
C PHE A 29 12.47 7.26 11.02
N LYS A 30 13.37 6.91 10.10
CA LYS A 30 14.77 7.30 10.19
C LYS A 30 15.00 8.77 9.80
N GLN A 31 14.35 9.24 8.74
CA GLN A 31 14.48 10.64 8.27
C GLN A 31 13.69 11.64 9.11
N TYR A 32 12.55 11.22 9.64
CA TYR A 32 11.61 12.04 10.38
C TYR A 32 11.23 11.36 11.70
N PRO A 33 12.16 11.27 12.69
CA PRO A 33 11.93 10.56 13.96
C PRO A 33 10.71 11.07 14.73
N ALA A 34 10.37 12.35 14.59
CA ALA A 34 9.19 12.97 15.19
C ALA A 34 7.86 12.32 14.77
N SER A 35 7.85 11.51 13.71
CA SER A 35 6.68 10.75 13.26
C SER A 35 6.47 9.43 13.99
N ILE A 36 7.49 8.89 14.66
CA ILE A 36 7.46 7.54 15.28
C ILE A 36 6.40 7.49 16.39
N PHE A 37 6.53 8.36 17.40
CA PHE A 37 5.62 8.35 18.55
C PHE A 37 4.15 8.55 18.14
N PRO A 38 3.78 9.54 17.30
CA PRO A 38 2.40 9.67 16.80
C PRO A 38 1.89 8.40 16.11
N CYS A 39 2.70 7.77 15.24
CA CYS A 39 2.31 6.54 14.56
C CYS A 39 2.08 5.37 15.54
N LEU A 40 2.88 5.29 16.61
CA LEU A 40 2.72 4.27 17.65
C LEU A 40 1.50 4.52 18.53
N VAL A 41 1.20 5.78 18.88
CA VAL A 41 0.01 6.17 19.67
C VAL A 41 -1.28 5.87 18.92
N GLN A 42 -1.25 5.91 17.59
CA GLN A 42 -2.41 5.61 16.77
C GLN A 42 -2.91 4.16 16.94
N ILE A 43 -2.01 3.21 17.19
CA ILE A 43 -2.36 1.78 17.35
C ILE A 43 -3.30 1.54 18.55
N PRO A 44 -2.94 1.91 19.80
CA PRO A 44 -3.83 1.74 20.94
C PRO A 44 -5.09 2.60 20.81
N LEU A 45 -5.02 3.81 20.23
CA LEU A 45 -6.23 4.61 19.98
C LEU A 45 -7.22 3.89 19.05
N ALA A 46 -6.72 3.30 17.96
CA ALA A 46 -7.53 2.51 17.05
C ALA A 46 -8.17 1.30 17.74
N ILE A 47 -7.42 0.57 18.57
CA ILE A 47 -7.93 -0.59 19.32
C ILE A 47 -9.02 -0.16 20.32
N LEU A 48 -8.79 0.94 21.05
CA LEU A 48 -9.77 1.48 22.00
C LEU A 48 -11.08 1.87 21.31
N ILE A 49 -10.98 2.59 20.19
CA ILE A 49 -12.13 2.94 19.35
C ILE A 49 -12.82 1.67 18.86
N GLY A 50 -12.09 0.74 18.25
CA GLY A 50 -12.64 -0.50 17.68
C GLY A 50 -13.44 -1.32 18.70
N VAL A 51 -12.87 -1.56 19.88
CA VAL A 51 -13.52 -2.34 20.95
C VAL A 51 -14.69 -1.59 21.56
N TYR A 52 -14.55 -0.28 21.81
CA TYR A 52 -15.60 0.51 22.46
C TYR A 52 -16.81 0.76 21.55
N LEU A 53 -16.59 1.10 20.27
CA LEU A 53 -17.65 1.31 19.29
C LEU A 53 -18.39 0.02 18.97
N HIS A 54 -17.67 -1.08 18.73
CA HIS A 54 -18.30 -2.34 18.35
C HIS A 54 -19.18 -2.92 19.46
N ARG A 55 -18.76 -2.77 20.73
CA ARG A 55 -19.53 -3.29 21.88
C ARG A 55 -20.68 -2.40 22.34
N ARG A 56 -20.69 -1.09 22.03
CA ARG A 56 -21.69 -0.14 22.55
C ARG A 56 -22.56 0.56 21.51
N GLY A 57 -22.31 0.37 20.20
CA GLY A 57 -23.13 0.94 19.14
C GLY A 57 -23.17 2.47 19.11
N ILE A 58 -22.15 3.12 19.68
CA ILE A 58 -22.06 4.59 19.78
C ILE A 58 -21.75 5.19 18.40
N ASN A 59 -22.20 6.42 18.15
CA ASN A 59 -21.83 7.15 16.93
C ASN A 59 -20.31 7.40 16.87
N ILE A 60 -19.68 7.09 15.74
CA ILE A 60 -18.24 7.16 15.53
C ILE A 60 -17.67 8.60 15.56
N LEU A 61 -18.51 9.61 15.30
CA LEU A 61 -18.05 10.98 15.10
C LEU A 61 -17.28 11.54 16.31
N VAL A 62 -17.84 11.45 17.52
CA VAL A 62 -17.21 12.04 18.73
C VAL A 62 -15.91 11.33 19.10
N PRO A 63 -15.86 9.99 19.24
CA PRO A 63 -14.61 9.27 19.48
C PRO A 63 -13.52 9.62 18.46
N SER A 64 -13.90 9.80 17.20
CA SER A 64 -12.94 10.07 16.15
C SER A 64 -12.44 11.51 16.10
N LEU A 65 -13.26 12.51 16.45
CA LEU A 65 -12.76 13.88 16.67
C LEU A 65 -11.81 13.94 17.86
N VAL A 66 -12.11 13.22 18.95
CA VAL A 66 -11.20 13.12 20.11
C VAL A 66 -9.89 12.45 19.69
N SER A 67 -9.93 11.36 18.94
CA SER A 67 -8.71 10.71 18.45
C SER A 67 -7.93 11.60 17.49
N LEU A 68 -8.58 12.35 16.60
CA LEU A 68 -7.90 13.30 15.74
C LEU A 68 -7.18 14.39 16.56
N ALA A 69 -7.83 14.94 17.58
CA ALA A 69 -7.21 15.91 18.49
C ALA A 69 -6.01 15.31 19.23
N LEU A 70 -6.14 14.08 19.75
CA LEU A 70 -5.04 13.37 20.40
C LEU A 70 -3.89 13.07 19.43
N MET A 71 -4.19 12.75 18.17
CA MET A 71 -3.18 12.59 17.13
C MET A 71 -2.41 13.90 16.90
N TYR A 72 -3.10 15.05 16.77
CA TYR A 72 -2.42 16.35 16.62
C TYR A 72 -1.61 16.75 17.86
N LEU A 73 -2.11 16.48 19.07
CA LEU A 73 -1.36 16.67 20.31
C LEU A 73 -0.11 15.78 20.34
N SER A 74 -0.22 14.53 19.87
CA SER A 74 0.94 13.63 19.77
C SER A 74 1.96 14.14 18.75
N VAL A 75 1.54 14.78 17.65
CA VAL A 75 2.47 15.39 16.69
C VAL A 75 3.19 16.59 17.30
N TYR A 76 2.46 17.42 18.05
CA TYR A 76 3.02 18.64 18.64
C TYR A 76 3.98 18.35 19.81
N TYR A 77 3.60 17.46 20.72
CA TYR A 77 4.39 17.15 21.92
C TYR A 77 5.24 15.89 21.80
N GLY A 78 5.00 15.05 20.79
CA GLY A 78 5.60 13.72 20.66
C GLY A 78 7.08 13.70 20.34
N ASN A 79 7.73 14.85 20.16
CA ASN A 79 9.16 14.96 19.94
C ASN A 79 9.87 15.87 20.97
N VAL A 80 9.24 16.10 22.13
CA VAL A 80 9.77 16.98 23.19
C VAL A 80 10.24 16.14 24.39
N GLY A 81 11.33 16.55 25.02
CA GLY A 81 11.85 15.93 26.25
C GLY A 81 12.10 14.42 26.10
N PHE A 82 11.54 13.62 27.02
CA PHE A 82 11.66 12.16 26.99
C PHE A 82 11.12 11.53 25.70
N LEU A 83 10.04 12.06 25.13
CA LEU A 83 9.46 11.52 23.89
C LEU A 83 10.38 11.79 22.68
N GLY A 84 11.08 12.93 22.66
CA GLY A 84 12.12 13.20 21.67
C GLY A 84 13.33 12.26 21.78
N ALA A 85 13.77 11.95 23.02
CA ALA A 85 14.81 10.96 23.25
C ALA A 85 14.36 9.54 22.83
N PHE A 86 13.11 9.19 23.10
CA PHE A 86 12.49 7.94 22.67
C PHE A 86 12.47 7.80 21.14
N ASN A 87 12.04 8.83 20.41
CA ASN A 87 12.07 8.85 18.95
C ASN A 87 13.50 8.71 18.41
N SER A 88 14.45 9.47 18.97
CA SER A 88 15.86 9.41 18.57
C SER A 88 16.43 8.00 18.75
N ALA A 89 16.17 7.36 19.90
CA ALA A 89 16.60 6.00 20.19
C ALA A 89 16.03 5.01 19.16
N LEU A 90 14.75 5.11 18.83
CA LEU A 90 14.13 4.21 17.84
C LEU A 90 14.57 4.51 16.40
N SER A 91 14.82 5.77 16.02
CA SER A 91 15.36 6.11 14.69
C SER A 91 16.78 5.60 14.45
N SER A 92 17.52 5.32 15.54
CA SER A 92 18.87 4.74 15.46
C SER A 92 18.87 3.28 15.04
N TRP A 93 17.72 2.60 15.11
CA TRP A 93 17.60 1.20 14.71
C TRP A 93 17.95 1.02 13.23
N PRO A 94 18.61 -0.10 12.87
CA PRO A 94 18.83 -0.45 11.47
C PRO A 94 17.48 -0.58 10.72
N ILE A 95 17.46 -0.20 9.44
CA ILE A 95 16.26 -0.25 8.60
C ILE A 95 15.62 -1.64 8.62
N MET A 96 16.41 -2.70 8.56
CA MET A 96 15.90 -4.07 8.57
C MET A 96 15.27 -4.50 9.91
N VAL A 97 15.71 -3.94 11.03
CA VAL A 97 15.07 -4.17 12.33
C VAL A 97 13.68 -3.55 12.33
N TRP A 98 13.55 -2.33 11.80
CA TRP A 98 12.25 -1.68 11.60
C TRP A 98 11.35 -2.47 10.65
N VAL A 99 11.86 -2.91 9.49
CA VAL A 99 11.09 -3.74 8.54
C VAL A 99 10.57 -5.01 9.22
N GLY A 100 11.41 -5.72 9.97
CA GLY A 100 11.00 -6.90 10.72
C GLY A 100 9.91 -6.59 11.76
N ALA A 101 10.05 -5.50 12.52
CA ALA A 101 9.05 -5.06 13.49
C ALA A 101 7.71 -4.69 12.81
N LEU A 102 7.75 -3.98 11.67
CA LEU A 102 6.57 -3.59 10.91
C LEU A 102 5.86 -4.77 10.27
N LEU A 103 6.61 -5.75 9.74
CA LEU A 103 6.03 -6.97 9.18
C LEU A 103 5.47 -7.89 10.27
N LEU A 104 6.09 -7.96 11.45
CA LEU A 104 5.53 -8.63 12.62
C LEU A 104 4.22 -7.96 13.07
N TYR A 105 4.21 -6.63 13.13
CA TYR A 105 3.00 -5.87 13.40
C TYR A 105 1.92 -6.16 12.35
N SER A 106 2.27 -6.16 11.06
CA SER A 106 1.35 -6.44 9.95
C SER A 106 0.79 -7.87 10.01
N TYR A 107 1.61 -8.85 10.44
CA TYR A 107 1.13 -10.20 10.76
C TYR A 107 0.03 -10.15 11.82
N ILE A 108 0.24 -9.49 12.95
CA ILE A 108 -0.76 -9.35 14.03
C ILE A 108 -2.03 -8.69 13.47
N ALA A 109 -1.87 -7.57 12.76
CA ALA A 109 -2.98 -6.82 12.17
C ALA A 109 -3.78 -7.64 11.14
N SER A 110 -3.13 -8.51 10.37
CA SER A 110 -3.77 -9.35 9.34
C SER A 110 -4.63 -10.49 9.91
N VAL A 111 -4.29 -10.96 11.11
CA VAL A 111 -4.94 -12.07 11.81
C VAL A 111 -6.10 -11.59 12.68
N LEU A 112 -6.00 -10.38 13.24
CA LEU A 112 -7.06 -9.78 14.03
C LEU A 112 -8.33 -9.52 13.20
N PRO A 113 -9.52 -9.52 13.81
CA PRO A 113 -10.75 -9.09 13.14
C PRO A 113 -10.62 -7.65 12.62
N VAL A 114 -11.22 -7.37 11.46
CA VAL A 114 -11.11 -6.07 10.76
C VAL A 114 -11.54 -4.91 11.66
N TRP A 115 -12.59 -5.09 12.46
CA TRP A 115 -13.15 -4.06 13.34
C TRP A 115 -12.28 -3.74 14.57
N VAL A 116 -11.35 -4.63 14.95
CA VAL A 116 -10.50 -4.41 16.14
C VAL A 116 -9.42 -3.37 15.87
N LEU A 117 -8.78 -3.44 14.71
CA LEU A 117 -7.60 -2.61 14.41
C LEU A 117 -7.70 -1.95 13.04
N LEU A 118 -7.86 -2.73 11.96
CA LEU A 118 -7.76 -2.21 10.58
C LEU A 118 -8.79 -1.10 10.31
N GLN A 119 -10.07 -1.38 10.52
CA GLN A 119 -11.14 -0.41 10.25
C GLN A 119 -11.05 0.88 11.10
N PRO A 120 -10.91 0.82 12.45
CA PRO A 120 -10.80 2.05 13.24
C PRO A 120 -9.49 2.80 12.95
N ARG A 121 -8.39 2.09 12.66
CA ARG A 121 -7.12 2.72 12.28
C ARG A 121 -7.22 3.45 10.95
N ASP A 122 -7.78 2.78 9.94
CA ASP A 122 -7.98 3.36 8.61
C ASP A 122 -8.88 4.59 8.71
N TYR A 123 -9.92 4.55 9.54
CA TYR A 123 -10.79 5.69 9.78
C TYR A 123 -10.06 6.90 10.40
N ILE A 124 -9.27 6.68 11.46
CA ILE A 124 -8.43 7.74 12.07
C ILE A 124 -7.45 8.30 11.02
N ASN A 125 -6.84 7.43 10.23
CA ASN A 125 -5.92 7.82 9.16
C ASN A 125 -6.60 8.63 8.05
N SER A 126 -7.80 8.26 7.64
CA SER A 126 -8.56 9.03 6.65
C SER A 126 -8.89 10.44 7.16
N LEU A 127 -9.27 10.58 8.44
CA LEU A 127 -9.50 11.89 9.04
C LEU A 127 -8.22 12.73 9.06
N GLN A 128 -7.10 12.13 9.46
CA GLN A 128 -5.82 12.81 9.49
C GLN A 128 -5.31 13.17 8.08
N LEU A 129 -5.53 12.30 7.09
CA LEU A 129 -5.25 12.55 5.68
C LEU A 129 -6.03 13.78 5.20
N LEU A 130 -7.34 13.82 5.42
CA LEU A 130 -8.19 14.94 5.00
C LEU A 130 -7.82 16.25 5.71
N SER A 131 -7.56 16.21 7.02
CA SER A 131 -7.21 17.42 7.78
C SER A 131 -5.81 17.94 7.45
N ALA A 132 -4.83 17.06 7.27
CA ALA A 132 -3.49 17.45 6.81
C ALA A 132 -3.53 18.02 5.38
N LEU A 133 -4.34 17.43 4.49
CA LEU A 133 -4.53 17.96 3.14
C LEU A 133 -5.15 19.36 3.15
N ALA A 134 -6.15 19.58 4.00
CA ALA A 134 -6.75 20.90 4.17
C ALA A 134 -5.73 21.93 4.66
N LEU A 135 -4.84 21.57 5.60
CA LEU A 135 -3.75 22.44 6.05
C LEU A 135 -2.72 22.71 4.93
N VAL A 136 -2.37 21.71 4.13
CA VAL A 136 -1.49 21.87 2.97
C VAL A 136 -2.10 22.83 1.95
N VAL A 137 -3.38 22.68 1.63
CA VAL A 137 -4.11 23.58 0.72
C VAL A 137 -4.17 25.00 1.28
N ALA A 138 -4.53 25.15 2.56
CA ALA A 138 -4.54 26.45 3.22
C ALA A 138 -3.15 27.11 3.18
N GLY A 139 -2.10 26.34 3.47
CA GLY A 139 -0.72 26.79 3.44
C GLY A 139 -0.25 27.19 2.05
N LEU A 140 -0.65 26.42 1.02
CA LEU A 140 -0.39 26.75 -0.37
C LEU A 140 -1.06 28.07 -0.78
N VAL A 141 -2.34 28.25 -0.42
CA VAL A 141 -3.09 29.49 -0.72
C VAL A 141 -2.44 30.69 -0.04
N ILE A 142 -2.11 30.58 1.25
CA ILE A 142 -1.42 31.64 1.98
C ILE A 142 -0.04 31.92 1.37
N ALA A 143 0.74 30.89 1.08
CA ALA A 143 2.04 31.04 0.42
C ALA A 143 1.92 31.71 -0.95
N GLY A 144 0.83 31.48 -1.69
CA GLY A 144 0.56 32.13 -2.96
C GLY A 144 0.26 33.63 -2.84
N PHE A 145 -0.32 34.09 -1.72
CA PHE A 145 -0.64 35.51 -1.52
C PHE A 145 0.48 36.29 -0.84
N ILE A 146 1.16 35.71 0.15
CA ILE A 146 2.14 36.42 0.98
C ILE A 146 3.56 35.84 0.93
N GLY A 147 3.77 34.71 0.25
CA GLY A 147 5.04 33.99 0.24
C GLY A 147 5.20 32.99 1.40
N GLY A 148 6.33 32.31 1.42
CA GLY A 148 6.69 31.30 2.43
C GLY A 148 6.86 31.86 3.85
N ALA A 149 7.38 31.01 4.74
CA ALA A 149 7.77 31.47 6.06
C ALA A 149 8.96 32.44 5.97
N PRO A 150 9.00 33.51 6.77
CA PRO A 150 10.12 34.43 6.77
C PRO A 150 11.40 33.73 7.26
N VAL A 151 12.50 33.95 6.55
CA VAL A 151 13.79 33.28 6.82
C VAL A 151 14.36 33.69 8.18
N THR A 152 14.16 34.96 8.55
CA THR A 152 14.48 35.52 9.86
C THR A 152 13.20 36.03 10.52
N SER A 153 13.19 36.13 11.86
CA SER A 153 12.02 36.64 12.58
C SER A 153 11.72 38.08 12.14
N GLY A 154 10.61 38.29 11.44
CA GLY A 154 10.22 39.58 10.87
C GLY A 154 10.90 39.97 9.55
N GLY A 155 11.65 39.05 8.93
CA GLY A 155 12.29 39.28 7.62
C GLY A 155 11.36 39.05 6.43
N ASP A 156 11.92 39.21 5.24
CA ASP A 156 11.19 39.04 3.98
C ASP A 156 10.71 37.60 3.78
N ARG A 157 9.53 37.47 3.18
CA ARG A 157 8.94 36.19 2.80
C ARG A 157 9.32 35.86 1.36
N THR A 158 9.89 34.68 1.15
CA THR A 158 10.22 34.21 -0.19
C THR A 158 8.94 34.02 -1.00
N PRO A 159 8.81 34.61 -2.20
CA PRO A 159 7.62 34.42 -3.03
C PRO A 159 7.47 32.96 -3.44
N LEU A 160 6.22 32.50 -3.54
CA LEU A 160 5.93 31.17 -4.05
C LEU A 160 5.96 31.18 -5.58
N GLU A 161 6.98 30.54 -6.16
CA GLU A 161 7.13 30.40 -7.60
C GLU A 161 7.33 28.93 -7.96
N ILE A 162 6.93 28.55 -9.19
CA ILE A 162 7.33 27.26 -9.75
C ILE A 162 8.80 27.37 -10.14
N VAL A 163 9.66 26.71 -9.36
CA VAL A 163 11.12 26.75 -9.52
C VAL A 163 11.65 25.65 -10.41
N ALA A 164 10.82 24.64 -10.71
CA ALA A 164 11.16 23.57 -11.63
C ALA A 164 11.08 24.05 -13.10
N PRO A 165 12.03 23.65 -13.96
CA PRO A 165 11.93 23.91 -15.39
C PRO A 165 10.75 23.13 -16.01
N ALA A 166 10.08 23.73 -17.00
CA ALA A 166 8.96 23.09 -17.69
C ALA A 166 9.36 21.78 -18.39
N PHE A 167 10.57 21.72 -18.95
CA PHE A 167 11.12 20.53 -19.60
C PHE A 167 12.61 20.37 -19.29
N ARG A 168 13.01 19.13 -18.98
CA ARG A 168 14.41 18.69 -18.95
C ARG A 168 14.52 17.42 -19.79
N MET A 169 14.99 17.57 -21.03
CA MET A 169 14.89 16.51 -22.05
C MET A 169 15.81 15.31 -21.79
N ALA A 170 16.98 15.54 -21.17
CA ALA A 170 17.95 14.49 -20.88
C ALA A 170 18.62 14.75 -19.52
N PRO A 171 17.90 14.55 -18.39
CA PRO A 171 18.55 14.58 -17.09
C PRO A 171 19.60 13.48 -17.01
N GLU A 172 20.75 13.78 -16.42
CA GLU A 172 21.83 12.82 -16.30
C GLU A 172 21.38 11.57 -15.52
N GLY A 173 21.59 10.39 -16.11
CA GLY A 173 21.23 9.10 -15.53
C GLY A 173 19.72 8.78 -15.52
N ALA A 174 18.87 9.63 -16.09
CA ALA A 174 17.43 9.37 -16.11
C ALA A 174 17.05 8.30 -17.16
N PRO A 175 16.09 7.41 -16.84
CA PRO A 175 15.51 6.51 -17.82
C PRO A 175 14.67 7.29 -18.84
N LEU A 176 14.40 6.68 -19.99
CA LEU A 176 13.49 7.24 -21.00
C LEU A 176 12.12 7.54 -20.38
N ILE A 177 11.52 8.70 -20.65
CA ILE A 177 10.18 9.01 -20.15
C ILE A 177 9.18 7.95 -20.63
N PHE A 178 9.23 7.58 -21.91
CA PHE A 178 8.41 6.50 -22.46
C PHE A 178 9.27 5.24 -22.68
N PRO A 179 8.85 4.06 -22.18
CA PRO A 179 7.62 3.75 -21.46
C PRO A 179 7.73 3.83 -19.90
N PHE A 180 8.88 4.23 -19.33
CA PHE A 180 9.14 4.09 -17.90
C PHE A 180 8.23 4.92 -16.99
N LEU A 181 7.66 6.02 -17.49
CA LEU A 181 6.66 6.82 -16.76
C LEU A 181 5.54 5.95 -16.19
N PHE A 182 5.05 4.99 -16.98
CA PHE A 182 3.91 4.13 -16.61
C PHE A 182 4.24 3.11 -15.53
N ILE A 183 5.50 2.69 -15.40
CA ILE A 183 5.92 1.75 -14.35
C ILE A 183 6.62 2.44 -13.17
N THR A 184 6.93 3.73 -13.29
CA THR A 184 7.53 4.51 -12.20
C THR A 184 6.43 5.17 -11.35
N ILE A 185 5.37 5.65 -12.00
CA ILE A 185 4.19 6.22 -11.36
C ILE A 185 3.16 5.10 -11.18
N ALA A 186 3.24 4.41 -10.04
CA ALA A 186 2.41 3.22 -9.80
C ALA A 186 0.90 3.55 -9.70
N CYS A 187 0.50 4.65 -9.04
CA CYS A 187 -0.92 4.92 -8.74
C CYS A 187 -1.51 6.20 -9.37
N GLY A 188 -0.79 6.91 -10.23
CA GLY A 188 -1.17 8.29 -10.64
C GLY A 188 -2.23 8.43 -11.74
N ALA A 189 -2.25 7.56 -12.75
CA ALA A 189 -3.21 7.66 -13.87
C ALA A 189 -4.18 6.48 -13.93
N ILE A 190 -3.67 5.26 -13.66
CA ILE A 190 -4.41 4.01 -13.61
C ILE A 190 -3.69 3.15 -12.55
N SER A 191 -4.43 2.50 -11.65
CA SER A 191 -3.86 1.70 -10.56
C SER A 191 -4.54 0.34 -10.42
N GLY A 192 -3.77 -0.73 -10.61
CA GLY A 192 -4.27 -2.10 -10.43
C GLY A 192 -4.52 -2.45 -8.97
N PHE A 193 -3.74 -1.88 -8.05
CA PHE A 193 -3.89 -2.07 -6.61
C PHE A 193 -5.25 -1.53 -6.12
N HIS A 194 -5.71 -0.38 -6.63
CA HIS A 194 -7.03 0.14 -6.28
C HIS A 194 -8.15 -0.81 -6.72
N CYS A 195 -8.05 -1.46 -7.87
CA CYS A 195 -9.01 -2.48 -8.29
C CYS A 195 -9.00 -3.70 -7.35
N LEU A 196 -7.82 -4.12 -6.88
CA LEU A 196 -7.64 -5.21 -5.94
C LEU A 196 -8.24 -4.89 -4.56
N VAL A 197 -7.96 -3.70 -4.02
CA VAL A 197 -8.51 -3.23 -2.75
C VAL A 197 -10.02 -3.04 -2.83
N SER A 198 -10.52 -2.47 -3.94
CA SER A 198 -11.94 -2.26 -4.17
C SER A 198 -12.74 -3.56 -4.21
N SER A 199 -12.19 -4.60 -4.86
CA SER A 199 -12.82 -5.92 -4.94
C SER A 199 -12.69 -6.74 -3.65
N GLY A 200 -11.59 -6.57 -2.89
CA GLY A 200 -11.32 -7.38 -1.70
C GLY A 200 -11.86 -6.81 -0.38
N THR A 201 -11.77 -5.50 -0.19
CA THR A 201 -12.07 -4.80 1.08
C THR A 201 -13.21 -3.80 0.97
N SER A 202 -13.16 -2.85 0.01
CA SER A 202 -14.17 -1.78 -0.09
C SER A 202 -15.56 -2.33 -0.39
N SER A 203 -15.65 -3.33 -1.28
CA SER A 203 -16.90 -4.05 -1.59
C SER A 203 -17.60 -4.65 -0.37
N LYS A 204 -16.86 -4.98 0.69
CA LYS A 204 -17.38 -5.55 1.95
C LYS A 204 -17.69 -4.51 3.03
N GLN A 205 -17.35 -3.24 2.77
CA GLN A 205 -17.52 -2.13 3.71
C GLN A 205 -18.56 -1.10 3.24
N ILE A 206 -18.87 -1.05 1.95
CA ILE A 206 -19.98 -0.24 1.44
C ILE A 206 -21.32 -0.77 1.96
N LYS A 207 -22.24 0.14 2.27
CA LYS A 207 -23.56 -0.21 2.81
C LYS A 207 -24.51 -0.68 1.71
N CYS A 208 -24.37 -0.19 0.48
CA CYS A 208 -25.18 -0.62 -0.65
C CYS A 208 -24.45 -0.36 -1.98
N GLU A 209 -24.91 -0.96 -3.07
CA GLU A 209 -24.28 -0.87 -4.39
C GLU A 209 -24.23 0.57 -4.92
N THR A 210 -25.25 1.39 -4.64
CA THR A 210 -25.27 2.80 -5.05
C THR A 210 -24.17 3.64 -4.40
N ASP A 211 -23.62 3.20 -3.26
CA ASP A 211 -22.47 3.87 -2.62
C ASP A 211 -21.15 3.57 -3.35
N ALA A 212 -21.09 2.51 -4.18
CA ALA A 212 -19.86 2.10 -4.87
C ALA A 212 -19.32 3.19 -5.81
N GLN A 213 -20.19 3.95 -6.47
CA GLN A 213 -19.77 5.06 -7.32
C GLN A 213 -19.12 6.17 -6.50
N LEU A 214 -19.77 6.62 -5.42
CA LEU A 214 -19.22 7.69 -4.58
C LEU A 214 -17.89 7.28 -3.95
N VAL A 215 -17.80 6.07 -3.42
CA VAL A 215 -16.58 5.56 -2.77
C VAL A 215 -15.47 5.30 -3.80
N GLY A 216 -15.78 4.59 -4.89
CA GLY A 216 -14.81 4.27 -5.93
C GLY A 216 -14.35 5.47 -6.73
N TYR A 217 -15.26 6.19 -7.37
CA TYR A 217 -14.91 7.36 -8.20
C TYR A 217 -14.45 8.55 -7.35
N GLY A 218 -15.12 8.81 -6.23
CA GLY A 218 -14.75 9.91 -5.33
C GLY A 218 -13.35 9.74 -4.73
N SER A 219 -12.96 8.52 -4.33
CA SER A 219 -11.59 8.27 -3.85
C SER A 219 -10.53 8.55 -4.91
N MET A 220 -10.77 8.15 -6.17
CA MET A 220 -9.85 8.44 -7.28
C MET A 220 -9.72 9.93 -7.56
N LEU A 221 -10.81 10.71 -7.47
CA LEU A 221 -10.72 12.18 -7.57
C LEU A 221 -9.88 12.78 -6.44
N THR A 222 -10.06 12.30 -5.20
CA THR A 222 -9.25 12.79 -4.07
C THR A 222 -7.78 12.41 -4.18
N GLU A 223 -7.46 11.24 -4.74
CA GLU A 223 -6.08 10.84 -5.01
C GLU A 223 -5.45 11.68 -6.14
N GLY A 224 -6.20 11.96 -7.21
CA GLY A 224 -5.77 12.87 -8.27
C GLY A 224 -5.50 14.28 -7.73
N PHE A 225 -6.35 14.78 -6.82
CA PHE A 225 -6.12 16.05 -6.14
C PHE A 225 -4.87 16.02 -5.25
N LEU A 226 -4.66 14.94 -4.49
CA LEU A 226 -3.42 14.74 -3.72
C LEU A 226 -2.19 14.73 -4.65
N ALA A 227 -2.25 14.07 -5.80
CA ALA A 227 -1.15 14.02 -6.76
C ALA A 227 -0.76 15.42 -7.27
N VAL A 228 -1.75 16.29 -7.54
CA VAL A 228 -1.49 17.70 -7.90
C VAL A 228 -0.79 18.45 -6.77
N LEU A 229 -1.21 18.25 -5.51
CA LEU A 229 -0.56 18.88 -4.36
C LEU A 229 0.86 18.36 -4.12
N VAL A 230 1.11 17.07 -4.34
CA VAL A 230 2.46 16.49 -4.31
C VAL A 230 3.35 17.14 -5.37
N ILE A 231 2.84 17.32 -6.60
CA ILE A 231 3.57 18.02 -7.66
C ILE A 231 3.91 19.45 -7.21
N LEU A 232 2.92 20.22 -6.72
CA LEU A 232 3.14 21.59 -6.26
C LEU A 232 4.14 21.67 -5.10
N ALA A 233 4.09 20.74 -4.15
CA ALA A 233 5.06 20.64 -3.07
C ALA A 233 6.49 20.46 -3.61
N CYS A 234 6.67 19.58 -4.59
CA CYS A 234 7.97 19.29 -5.17
C CYS A 234 8.49 20.39 -6.12
N VAL A 235 7.62 21.07 -6.88
CA VAL A 235 8.05 22.05 -7.90
C VAL A 235 8.03 23.50 -7.44
N ALA A 236 7.28 23.82 -6.38
CA ALA A 236 7.17 25.17 -5.84
C ALA A 236 7.44 25.21 -4.33
N GLY A 237 6.89 24.24 -3.58
CA GLY A 237 7.09 24.15 -2.13
C GLY A 237 8.56 24.05 -1.72
N LEU A 238 9.38 23.27 -2.42
CA LEU A 238 10.83 23.21 -2.18
C LEU A 238 11.53 24.56 -2.36
N GLY A 239 11.08 25.37 -3.33
CA GLY A 239 11.61 26.71 -3.60
C GLY A 239 11.51 27.68 -2.42
N LEU A 240 10.59 27.42 -1.48
CA LEU A 240 10.43 28.21 -0.26
C LEU A 240 11.51 27.93 0.81
N GLY A 241 12.35 26.91 0.62
CA GLY A 241 13.48 26.64 1.51
C GLY A 241 13.75 25.17 1.78
N VAL A 242 14.97 24.74 1.51
CA VAL A 242 15.52 23.44 1.92
C VAL A 242 16.91 23.61 2.53
N ALA A 243 17.38 22.62 3.28
CA ALA A 243 18.78 22.56 3.66
C ALA A 243 19.64 22.41 2.38
N GLY A 244 20.52 23.38 2.14
CA GLY A 244 21.45 23.37 1.04
C GLY A 244 22.63 22.43 1.29
N PRO A 245 23.42 22.12 0.24
CA PRO A 245 24.58 21.22 0.34
C PRO A 245 25.63 21.66 1.37
N ASP A 246 25.79 22.98 1.54
CA ASP A 246 26.75 23.59 2.46
C ASP A 246 26.21 23.75 3.89
N GLY A 247 25.04 23.18 4.19
CA GLY A 247 24.34 23.32 5.47
C GLY A 247 23.58 24.64 5.65
N GLY A 248 23.66 25.56 4.68
CA GLY A 248 22.86 26.79 4.62
C GLY A 248 21.43 26.57 4.15
N LEU A 249 20.64 27.64 4.03
CA LEU A 249 19.29 27.59 3.45
C LEU A 249 19.37 27.83 1.94
N ALA A 250 18.95 26.85 1.14
CA ALA A 250 18.77 27.02 -0.31
C ALA A 250 17.33 27.44 -0.61
N LEU A 251 17.17 28.42 -1.51
CA LEU A 251 15.89 28.98 -1.94
C LEU A 251 15.77 28.93 -3.47
N GLY A 252 14.55 29.10 -3.99
CA GLY A 252 14.32 29.22 -5.43
C GLY A 252 14.74 27.98 -6.22
N SER A 253 15.31 28.19 -7.41
CA SER A 253 15.82 27.11 -8.26
C SER A 253 16.95 26.32 -7.61
N LEU A 254 17.79 26.95 -6.78
CA LEU A 254 18.86 26.26 -6.06
C LEU A 254 18.30 25.18 -5.13
N ALA A 255 17.17 25.45 -4.46
CA ALA A 255 16.49 24.47 -3.62
C ALA A 255 15.96 23.27 -4.42
N TYR A 256 15.46 23.52 -5.64
CA TYR A 256 15.01 22.48 -6.55
C TYR A 256 16.17 21.62 -7.05
N GLU A 257 17.25 22.24 -7.52
CA GLU A 257 18.44 21.52 -8.01
C GLU A 257 19.10 20.70 -6.90
N ALA A 258 19.12 21.18 -5.66
CA ALA A 258 19.60 20.41 -4.51
C ALA A 258 18.89 19.05 -4.33
N ARG A 259 17.71 18.85 -4.93
CA ARG A 259 16.97 17.58 -4.92
C ARG A 259 16.92 16.86 -6.26
N TYR A 260 16.97 17.60 -7.36
CA TYR A 260 16.67 17.09 -8.69
C TYR A 260 17.80 17.29 -9.71
N GLU A 261 19.00 17.69 -9.31
CA GLU A 261 20.15 17.89 -10.21
C GLU A 261 20.39 16.66 -11.12
N THR A 262 20.53 15.48 -10.52
CA THR A 262 20.70 14.21 -11.23
C THR A 262 19.60 13.20 -10.89
N TRP A 263 19.36 12.24 -11.80
CA TRP A 263 18.47 11.14 -11.49
C TRP A 263 18.95 10.33 -10.28
N GLY A 264 20.26 10.14 -10.13
CA GLY A 264 20.85 9.44 -9.00
C GLY A 264 20.48 10.05 -7.64
N GLY A 265 20.55 11.38 -7.53
CA GLY A 265 20.16 12.11 -6.31
C GLY A 265 18.66 12.02 -6.00
N ALA A 266 17.81 12.03 -7.03
CA ALA A 266 16.36 12.02 -6.88
C ALA A 266 15.72 10.63 -6.80
N ASN A 267 16.40 9.58 -7.28
CA ASN A 267 15.76 8.28 -7.50
C ASN A 267 15.61 7.45 -6.21
N SER A 268 16.29 7.82 -5.11
CA SER A 268 16.17 7.08 -3.85
C SER A 268 14.78 7.26 -3.22
N LEU A 269 14.31 6.23 -2.51
CA LEU A 269 13.00 6.27 -1.85
C LEU A 269 12.97 7.36 -0.79
N ALA A 270 14.08 7.52 -0.06
CA ALA A 270 14.28 8.58 0.90
C ALA A 270 14.17 9.97 0.25
N ALA A 271 14.88 10.20 -0.86
CA ALA A 271 14.85 11.47 -1.58
C ALA A 271 13.45 11.83 -2.10
N LYS A 272 12.72 10.86 -2.69
CA LYS A 272 11.35 11.06 -3.18
C LYS A 272 10.39 11.46 -2.07
N VAL A 273 10.43 10.72 -0.96
CA VAL A 273 9.60 11.02 0.21
C VAL A 273 9.98 12.37 0.81
N GLY A 274 11.28 12.65 0.92
CA GLY A 274 11.76 13.87 1.55
C GLY A 274 11.44 15.14 0.76
N ALA A 275 11.47 15.07 -0.58
CA ALA A 275 11.01 16.17 -1.43
C ALA A 275 9.54 16.55 -1.13
N PHE A 276 8.66 15.56 -1.03
CA PHE A 276 7.25 15.81 -0.72
C PHE A 276 7.05 16.32 0.72
N VAL A 277 7.71 15.70 1.70
CA VAL A 277 7.57 16.07 3.13
C VAL A 277 8.03 17.50 3.35
N GLU A 278 9.18 17.88 2.83
CA GLU A 278 9.73 19.23 3.01
C GLU A 278 8.97 20.29 2.23
N GLY A 279 8.64 20.02 0.96
CA GLY A 279 7.86 20.94 0.14
C GLY A 279 6.49 21.22 0.76
N SER A 280 5.82 20.19 1.29
CA SER A 280 4.54 20.34 1.97
C SER A 280 4.68 21.03 3.33
N ALA A 281 5.74 20.70 4.08
CA ALA A 281 6.05 21.37 5.35
C ALA A 281 6.31 22.87 5.14
N ASN A 282 6.86 23.29 4.01
CA ASN A 282 7.03 24.70 3.67
C ASN A 282 5.70 25.44 3.53
N PHE A 283 4.67 24.80 2.95
CA PHE A 283 3.32 25.37 2.92
C PHE A 283 2.74 25.52 4.33
N LEU A 284 2.88 24.50 5.17
CA LEU A 284 2.45 24.56 6.58
C LEU A 284 3.18 25.67 7.36
N LYS A 285 4.49 25.84 7.14
CA LYS A 285 5.26 26.95 7.74
C LYS A 285 4.78 28.32 7.28
N ALA A 286 4.29 28.45 6.05
CA ALA A 286 3.71 29.71 5.55
C ALA A 286 2.48 30.16 6.37
N LEU A 287 1.73 29.21 6.94
CA LEU A 287 0.63 29.47 7.89
C LEU A 287 1.11 29.99 9.27
N GLY A 288 2.41 30.02 9.52
CA GLY A 288 2.98 30.33 10.84
C GLY A 288 3.11 29.11 11.75
N LEU A 289 2.92 27.89 11.23
CA LEU A 289 3.16 26.68 12.00
C LEU A 289 4.66 26.43 12.19
N GLY A 290 5.06 25.98 13.38
CA GLY A 290 6.45 25.70 13.70
C GLY A 290 7.05 24.62 12.80
N ALA A 291 8.32 24.78 12.40
CA ALA A 291 8.99 23.86 11.48
C ALA A 291 8.98 22.40 11.98
N GLY A 292 9.23 22.19 13.29
CA GLY A 292 9.19 20.86 13.90
C GLY A 292 7.81 20.20 13.78
N PHE A 293 6.73 20.96 14.01
CA PHE A 293 5.36 20.46 13.86
C PHE A 293 5.02 20.17 12.39
N ALA A 294 5.37 21.06 11.47
CA ALA A 294 5.08 20.90 10.05
C ALA A 294 5.76 19.65 9.47
N VAL A 295 7.05 19.45 9.75
CA VAL A 295 7.80 18.26 9.31
C VAL A 295 7.28 17.01 9.99
N ALA A 296 6.99 17.05 11.30
CA ALA A 296 6.43 15.90 12.00
C ALA A 296 5.06 15.49 11.42
N LEU A 297 4.16 16.46 11.19
CA LEU A 297 2.84 16.19 10.61
C LEU A 297 2.94 15.53 9.23
N MET A 298 3.80 16.03 8.36
CA MET A 298 4.01 15.46 7.03
C MET A 298 4.72 14.10 7.07
N GLY A 299 5.64 13.89 8.02
CA GLY A 299 6.22 12.57 8.28
C GLY A 299 5.17 11.55 8.72
N VAL A 300 4.29 11.92 9.65
CA VAL A 300 3.18 11.04 10.08
C VAL A 300 2.21 10.79 8.94
N PHE A 301 1.89 11.80 8.13
CA PHE A 301 1.05 11.64 6.95
C PHE A 301 1.56 10.52 6.03
N VAL A 302 2.85 10.55 5.68
CA VAL A 302 3.46 9.54 4.79
C VAL A 302 3.54 8.17 5.48
N ALA A 303 4.00 8.12 6.73
CA ALA A 303 4.14 6.85 7.47
C ALA A 303 2.79 6.17 7.69
N SER A 304 1.77 6.91 8.11
CA SER A 304 0.43 6.40 8.36
C SER A 304 -0.25 5.92 7.07
N PHE A 305 -0.11 6.66 5.97
CA PHE A 305 -0.62 6.24 4.65
C PHE A 305 0.07 4.96 4.13
N ALA A 306 1.39 4.88 4.30
CA ALA A 306 2.12 3.67 3.96
C ALA A 306 1.70 2.48 4.84
N ALA A 307 1.40 2.72 6.11
CA ALA A 307 1.02 1.67 7.05
C ALA A 307 -0.39 1.10 6.82
N THR A 308 -1.37 1.89 6.39
CA THR A 308 -2.69 1.36 5.98
C THR A 308 -2.57 0.45 4.77
N THR A 309 -1.71 0.82 3.82
CA THR A 309 -1.41 0.00 2.65
C THR A 309 -0.74 -1.30 3.05
N LEU A 310 0.23 -1.26 3.97
CA LEU A 310 0.91 -2.44 4.49
C LEU A 310 -0.08 -3.43 5.16
N ASP A 311 -0.98 -2.94 6.02
CA ASP A 311 -1.97 -3.76 6.72
C ASP A 311 -2.95 -4.44 5.75
N THR A 312 -3.48 -3.66 4.81
CA THR A 312 -4.42 -4.14 3.79
C THR A 312 -3.74 -5.16 2.88
N ALA A 313 -2.52 -4.87 2.42
CA ALA A 313 -1.74 -5.78 1.58
C ALA A 313 -1.46 -7.11 2.29
N CYS A 314 -1.10 -7.10 3.57
CA CYS A 314 -0.82 -8.34 4.32
C CYS A 314 -2.06 -9.22 4.44
N ARG A 315 -3.20 -8.60 4.74
CA ARG A 315 -4.48 -9.31 4.83
C ARG A 315 -4.92 -9.88 3.48
N LEU A 316 -4.80 -9.12 2.40
CA LEU A 316 -5.15 -9.59 1.07
C LEU A 316 -4.18 -10.69 0.60
N GLN A 317 -2.89 -10.57 0.94
CA GLN A 317 -1.89 -11.58 0.63
C GLN A 317 -2.19 -12.90 1.34
N ARG A 318 -2.62 -12.82 2.60
CA ARG A 318 -3.11 -13.98 3.34
C ARG A 318 -4.26 -14.66 2.58
N TYR A 319 -5.29 -13.91 2.16
CA TYR A 319 -6.41 -14.49 1.41
C TYR A 319 -5.97 -15.15 0.10
N VAL A 320 -5.05 -14.51 -0.64
CA VAL A 320 -4.51 -15.07 -1.89
C VAL A 320 -3.74 -16.36 -1.64
N ILE A 321 -2.90 -16.42 -0.61
CA ILE A 321 -2.16 -17.62 -0.23
C ILE A 321 -3.12 -18.74 0.17
N GLN A 322 -4.13 -18.43 0.99
CA GLN A 322 -5.14 -19.42 1.40
C GLN A 322 -5.91 -19.97 0.19
N GLU A 323 -6.25 -19.12 -0.78
CA GLU A 323 -6.99 -19.50 -1.99
C GLU A 323 -6.14 -20.30 -3.00
N LEU A 324 -4.84 -20.00 -3.07
CA LEU A 324 -3.88 -20.82 -3.82
C LEU A 324 -3.70 -22.18 -3.15
N ALA A 325 -3.43 -22.20 -1.85
CA ALA A 325 -3.22 -23.41 -1.08
C ALA A 325 -4.45 -24.33 -1.11
N SER A 326 -5.66 -23.79 -1.00
CA SER A 326 -6.91 -24.56 -1.07
C SER A 326 -7.14 -25.24 -2.42
N THR A 327 -6.52 -24.71 -3.49
CA THR A 327 -6.61 -25.32 -4.82
C THR A 327 -5.74 -26.58 -4.95
N PHE A 328 -4.62 -26.64 -4.22
CA PHE A 328 -3.67 -27.75 -4.24
C PHE A 328 -3.78 -28.68 -3.02
N ALA A 329 -4.45 -28.24 -1.96
CA ALA A 329 -4.72 -29.06 -0.79
C ALA A 329 -5.66 -30.23 -1.12
N PRO A 330 -5.51 -31.38 -0.46
CA PRO A 330 -6.46 -32.49 -0.59
C PRO A 330 -7.87 -32.01 -0.23
N LYS A 331 -8.86 -32.27 -1.09
CA LYS A 331 -10.26 -31.93 -0.79
C LYS A 331 -10.75 -32.82 0.35
N ILE A 332 -10.97 -32.24 1.52
CA ILE A 332 -11.56 -32.93 2.67
C ILE A 332 -13.05 -33.12 2.38
N SER A 333 -13.58 -34.34 2.58
CA SER A 333 -15.03 -34.56 2.49
C SER A 333 -15.73 -33.87 3.67
N PRO A 334 -16.97 -33.38 3.51
CA PRO A 334 -17.76 -32.86 4.62
C PRO A 334 -17.89 -33.84 5.80
N SER A 335 -17.82 -35.15 5.54
CA SER A 335 -17.84 -36.20 6.56
C SER A 335 -16.57 -36.27 7.41
N ALA A 336 -15.40 -35.95 6.85
CA ALA A 336 -14.13 -35.92 7.59
C ALA A 336 -13.99 -34.65 8.46
N LEU A 337 -14.58 -33.53 8.02
CA LEU A 337 -14.72 -32.31 8.83
C LEU A 337 -15.68 -32.51 10.01
N ALA A 338 -16.75 -33.30 9.84
CA ALA A 338 -17.69 -33.62 10.92
C ALA A 338 -17.08 -34.54 11.99
N SER A 339 -16.15 -35.42 11.64
CA SER A 339 -15.41 -36.24 12.62
C SER A 339 -14.33 -35.45 13.37
N GLU A 340 -13.71 -34.44 12.75
CA GLU A 340 -12.71 -33.59 13.41
C GLU A 340 -13.33 -32.45 14.24
N ALA A 341 -14.52 -31.96 13.87
CA ALA A 341 -15.22 -30.89 14.61
C ALA A 341 -15.76 -31.33 15.99
N TYR A 342 -15.76 -32.64 16.29
CA TYR A 342 -16.15 -33.16 17.60
C TYR A 342 -14.98 -33.20 18.62
N ASP A 343 -13.74 -32.91 18.20
CA ASP A 343 -12.54 -33.11 19.01
C ASP A 343 -11.74 -31.80 19.26
N PHE A 344 -12.44 -30.68 19.43
CA PHE A 344 -11.83 -29.39 19.82
C PHE A 344 -12.19 -28.94 21.25
N ASP A 345 -12.96 -29.75 21.99
CA ASP A 345 -13.50 -29.39 23.31
C ASP A 345 -12.93 -30.20 24.50
N ASP A 346 -11.88 -31.01 24.30
CA ASP A 346 -11.29 -31.80 25.39
C ASP A 346 -10.29 -31.02 26.26
N ASN A 347 -10.79 -29.96 26.90
CA ASN A 347 -10.18 -29.38 28.09
C ASN A 347 -11.14 -29.35 29.29
N ARG A 348 -12.16 -30.22 29.27
CA ARG A 348 -13.04 -30.47 30.43
C ARG A 348 -13.00 -31.97 30.79
N ARG A 349 -12.17 -32.27 31.78
CA ARG A 349 -12.27 -33.37 32.75
C ARG A 349 -13.12 -34.59 32.31
N GLY A 350 -12.42 -35.66 31.98
CA GLY A 350 -12.85 -37.02 32.25
C GLY A 350 -13.91 -37.57 31.30
N ALA A 351 -13.47 -38.21 30.23
CA ALA A 351 -14.26 -39.22 29.53
C ALA A 351 -13.37 -40.43 29.19
N ASP A 352 -14.04 -41.57 29.16
CA ASP A 352 -13.58 -42.92 29.41
C ASP A 352 -12.66 -43.52 28.31
N ARG A 353 -11.64 -44.27 28.74
CA ARG A 353 -10.67 -44.97 27.87
C ARG A 353 -11.15 -46.39 27.55
N SER A 354 -12.30 -46.54 26.91
CA SER A 354 -12.89 -47.87 26.65
C SER A 354 -13.13 -48.26 25.19
N THR A 355 -12.73 -47.45 24.21
CA THR A 355 -12.74 -47.87 22.80
C THR A 355 -11.34 -47.87 22.20
N GLY A 356 -10.80 -49.07 21.97
CA GLY A 356 -9.52 -49.30 21.30
C GLY A 356 -9.52 -48.92 19.81
N ALA A 357 -9.78 -47.66 19.51
CA ALA A 357 -9.43 -47.07 18.22
C ALA A 357 -7.94 -46.72 18.26
N SER A 358 -7.22 -47.18 17.24
CA SER A 358 -5.80 -46.94 17.04
C SER A 358 -5.44 -45.48 17.22
N ALA A 359 -4.24 -45.24 17.73
CA ALA A 359 -3.56 -43.95 17.61
C ALA A 359 -3.37 -43.62 16.12
N ASP A 360 -4.41 -43.06 15.50
CA ASP A 360 -4.32 -42.49 14.17
C ASP A 360 -3.55 -41.17 14.30
N LEU A 361 -2.22 -41.29 14.13
CA LEU A 361 -1.32 -40.17 13.83
C LEU A 361 -2.02 -39.24 12.83
N LYS A 362 -2.42 -38.03 13.27
CA LYS A 362 -3.00 -36.97 12.44
C LYS A 362 -2.25 -36.85 11.10
N PRO A 363 -2.76 -37.41 9.98
CA PRO A 363 -1.96 -37.58 8.76
C PRO A 363 -1.74 -36.27 7.99
N HIS A 364 -2.24 -35.13 8.51
CA HIS A 364 -2.41 -33.90 7.74
C HIS A 364 -1.73 -32.67 8.34
N ALA A 365 -1.21 -32.73 9.57
CA ALA A 365 -0.47 -31.62 10.19
C ALA A 365 0.87 -31.31 9.49
N LEU A 366 1.40 -32.25 8.70
CA LEU A 366 2.69 -32.13 8.02
C LEU A 366 2.58 -31.74 6.53
N ASN A 367 1.39 -31.64 5.95
CA ASN A 367 1.25 -31.20 4.56
C ASN A 367 1.35 -29.65 4.49
N PRO A 368 2.36 -29.11 3.78
CA PRO A 368 2.61 -27.67 3.76
C PRO A 368 1.42 -26.87 3.19
N PHE A 369 0.65 -27.44 2.25
CA PHE A 369 -0.51 -26.77 1.68
C PHE A 369 -1.66 -26.66 2.69
N THR A 370 -1.88 -27.66 3.54
CA THR A 370 -2.90 -27.62 4.58
C THR A 370 -2.56 -26.62 5.69
N TRP A 371 -1.27 -26.40 5.95
CA TRP A 371 -0.84 -25.34 6.87
C TRP A 371 -1.07 -23.94 6.28
N LEU A 372 -0.84 -23.77 4.97
CA LEU A 372 -1.05 -22.50 4.26
C LEU A 372 -2.54 -22.14 4.05
N THR A 373 -3.49 -23.05 4.30
CA THR A 373 -4.91 -22.67 4.37
C THR A 373 -5.29 -22.02 5.71
N ASN A 374 -4.48 -22.21 6.77
CA ASN A 374 -4.70 -21.56 8.06
C ASN A 374 -4.29 -20.07 8.02
N LYS A 375 -5.04 -19.22 8.73
CA LYS A 375 -4.77 -17.78 8.78
C LYS A 375 -3.36 -17.44 9.29
N HIS A 376 -2.86 -18.18 10.28
CA HIS A 376 -1.52 -17.97 10.82
C HIS A 376 -0.45 -18.47 9.86
N GLY A 377 -0.63 -19.66 9.27
CA GLY A 377 0.34 -20.22 8.34
C GLY A 377 0.52 -19.35 7.09
N ALA A 378 -0.59 -18.94 6.48
CA ALA A 378 -0.57 -18.02 5.35
C ALA A 378 0.07 -16.65 5.67
N SER A 379 -0.28 -16.03 6.80
CA SER A 379 0.32 -14.73 7.16
C SER A 379 1.80 -14.86 7.50
N ILE A 380 2.23 -15.90 8.23
CA ILE A 380 3.65 -16.14 8.54
C ILE A 380 4.44 -16.34 7.25
N PHE A 381 3.92 -17.13 6.31
CA PHE A 381 4.53 -17.31 5.01
C PHE A 381 4.66 -15.97 4.24
N ALA A 382 3.58 -15.17 4.22
CA ALA A 382 3.58 -13.85 3.58
C ALA A 382 4.65 -12.91 4.14
N VAL A 383 4.70 -12.75 5.47
CA VAL A 383 5.65 -11.81 6.11
C VAL A 383 7.08 -12.31 6.05
N THR A 384 7.30 -13.63 6.11
CA THR A 384 8.64 -14.22 5.97
C THR A 384 9.16 -14.00 4.56
N LEU A 385 8.34 -14.28 3.54
CA LEU A 385 8.72 -14.05 2.16
C LEU A 385 8.98 -12.56 1.89
N ALA A 386 8.12 -11.67 2.39
CA ALA A 386 8.33 -10.22 2.27
C ALA A 386 9.61 -9.76 2.99
N THR A 387 9.95 -10.33 4.16
CA THR A 387 11.18 -10.02 4.89
C THR A 387 12.41 -10.48 4.11
N LEU A 388 12.39 -11.71 3.57
CA LEU A 388 13.45 -12.20 2.71
C LEU A 388 13.65 -11.27 1.52
N ILE A 389 12.54 -10.89 0.86
CA ILE A 389 12.60 -9.99 -0.28
C ILE A 389 13.13 -8.60 0.10
N ALA A 390 12.70 -8.04 1.23
CA ALA A 390 13.19 -6.74 1.70
C ALA A 390 14.66 -6.78 2.12
N SER A 391 15.14 -7.90 2.66
CA SER A 391 16.51 -8.06 3.16
C SER A 391 17.56 -8.16 2.06
N MET A 392 17.17 -8.44 0.82
CA MET A 392 18.13 -8.62 -0.26
C MET A 392 18.88 -7.32 -0.57
N PRO A 393 20.18 -7.43 -0.93
CA PRO A 393 20.97 -6.28 -1.33
C PRO A 393 20.53 -5.73 -2.69
N GLY A 394 20.68 -4.41 -2.84
CA GLY A 394 20.41 -3.60 -4.04
C GLY A 394 21.27 -3.92 -5.27
N GLY A 395 22.27 -4.79 -5.11
CA GLY A 395 23.23 -5.21 -6.13
C GLY A 395 24.52 -5.70 -5.49
N SER A 396 25.51 -6.08 -6.30
CA SER A 396 26.80 -6.58 -5.80
C SER A 396 27.51 -5.52 -4.96
N GLY A 397 27.78 -5.82 -3.68
CA GLY A 397 28.47 -4.93 -2.76
C GLY A 397 27.60 -3.94 -1.99
N MET A 398 26.27 -3.91 -2.22
CA MET A 398 25.36 -3.08 -1.42
C MET A 398 24.93 -3.80 -0.13
N ALA A 399 24.69 -3.03 0.94
CA ALA A 399 24.23 -3.57 2.21
C ALA A 399 22.83 -4.22 2.08
N ALA A 400 22.57 -5.27 2.87
CA ALA A 400 21.24 -5.88 3.01
C ALA A 400 20.19 -4.82 3.39
N GLY A 401 19.00 -4.87 2.78
CA GLY A 401 17.94 -3.88 3.01
C GLY A 401 17.95 -2.66 2.07
N THR A 402 18.89 -2.59 1.13
CA THR A 402 18.90 -1.56 0.06
C THR A 402 17.99 -1.94 -1.13
N GLY A 403 17.42 -3.15 -1.13
CA GLY A 403 16.59 -3.69 -2.23
C GLY A 403 15.25 -2.99 -2.49
N GLY A 404 14.82 -2.03 -1.68
CA GLY A 404 13.52 -1.35 -1.89
C GLY A 404 13.40 -0.66 -3.25
N LEU A 405 14.50 -0.10 -3.76
CA LEU A 405 14.55 0.55 -5.08
C LEU A 405 14.63 -0.44 -6.24
N ILE A 406 15.33 -1.56 -6.04
CA ILE A 406 15.32 -2.70 -6.96
C ILE A 406 13.87 -3.11 -7.24
N LEU A 407 13.05 -3.17 -6.18
CA LEU A 407 11.71 -3.72 -6.25
C LEU A 407 10.68 -2.73 -6.82
N TRP A 408 10.96 -1.42 -6.83
CA TRP A 408 9.99 -0.40 -7.23
C TRP A 408 9.56 -0.49 -8.71
N PRO A 409 10.47 -0.64 -9.70
CA PRO A 409 10.06 -0.84 -11.09
C PRO A 409 9.28 -2.14 -11.30
N LEU A 410 9.62 -3.21 -10.56
CA LEU A 410 8.83 -4.46 -10.58
C LEU A 410 7.43 -4.24 -10.02
N PHE A 411 7.32 -3.52 -8.90
CA PHE A 411 6.04 -3.16 -8.30
C PHE A 411 5.18 -2.39 -9.29
N GLY A 412 5.71 -1.31 -9.88
CA GLY A 412 4.93 -0.50 -10.81
C GLY A 412 4.52 -1.28 -12.05
N ALA A 413 5.40 -2.08 -12.64
CA ALA A 413 5.04 -2.93 -13.76
C ALA A 413 3.97 -3.97 -13.42
N THR A 414 4.09 -4.63 -12.26
CA THR A 414 3.08 -5.60 -11.80
C THR A 414 1.75 -4.90 -11.48
N ASN A 415 1.81 -3.69 -10.91
CA ASN A 415 0.63 -2.88 -10.64
C ASN A 415 -0.12 -2.50 -11.93
N GLN A 416 0.62 -2.12 -12.97
CA GLN A 416 0.02 -1.83 -14.26
C GLN A 416 -0.51 -3.08 -14.97
N LEU A 417 0.14 -4.22 -14.78
CA LEU A 417 -0.40 -5.50 -15.25
C LEU A 417 -1.75 -5.83 -14.58
N LEU A 418 -1.87 -5.58 -13.27
CA LEU A 418 -3.14 -5.72 -12.54
C LEU A 418 -4.21 -4.76 -13.07
N ALA A 419 -3.83 -3.53 -13.43
CA ALA A 419 -4.76 -2.59 -14.07
C ALA A 419 -5.23 -3.09 -15.44
N GLY A 420 -4.31 -3.58 -16.27
CA GLY A 420 -4.65 -4.19 -17.55
C GLY A 420 -5.61 -5.38 -17.40
N LEU A 421 -5.43 -6.18 -16.34
CA LEU A 421 -6.31 -7.28 -15.97
C LEU A 421 -7.68 -6.81 -15.49
N ALA A 422 -7.77 -5.72 -14.73
CA ALA A 422 -9.05 -5.12 -14.37
C ALA A 422 -9.83 -4.67 -15.62
N PHE A 423 -9.17 -3.95 -16.54
CA PHE A 423 -9.80 -3.58 -17.82
C PHE A 423 -10.19 -4.79 -18.65
N LEU A 424 -9.37 -5.84 -18.66
CA LEU A 424 -9.68 -7.09 -19.34
C LEU A 424 -10.98 -7.70 -18.79
N VAL A 425 -11.12 -7.79 -17.47
CA VAL A 425 -12.33 -8.31 -16.82
C VAL A 425 -13.56 -7.47 -17.19
N ILE A 426 -13.46 -6.14 -17.15
CA ILE A 426 -14.57 -5.24 -17.52
C ILE A 426 -14.91 -5.40 -19.01
N THR A 427 -13.90 -5.51 -19.87
CA THR A 427 -14.09 -5.72 -21.32
C THR A 427 -14.82 -7.02 -21.60
N PHE A 428 -14.44 -8.12 -20.92
CA PHE A 428 -15.16 -9.40 -21.01
C PHE A 428 -16.59 -9.28 -20.46
N TRP A 429 -16.80 -8.55 -19.36
CA TRP A 429 -18.13 -8.34 -18.80
C TRP A 429 -19.07 -7.62 -19.78
N LEU A 430 -18.58 -6.59 -20.48
CA LEU A 430 -19.30 -5.89 -21.55
C LEU A 430 -19.55 -6.79 -22.77
N TRP A 431 -18.51 -7.52 -23.20
CA TRP A 431 -18.57 -8.41 -24.35
C TRP A 431 -19.60 -9.53 -24.18
N ARG A 432 -19.68 -10.12 -22.99
CA ARG A 432 -20.69 -11.14 -22.63
C ARG A 432 -22.13 -10.62 -22.78
N ARG A 433 -22.35 -9.33 -22.58
CA ARG A 433 -23.66 -8.65 -22.65
C ARG A 433 -23.96 -7.97 -23.98
N ASN A 434 -23.11 -8.16 -24.99
CA ASN A 434 -23.19 -7.46 -26.28
C ASN A 434 -23.19 -5.92 -26.14
N LEU A 435 -22.50 -5.39 -25.12
CA LEU A 435 -22.31 -3.95 -24.94
C LEU A 435 -21.07 -3.46 -25.71
N PRO A 436 -21.00 -2.17 -26.09
CA PRO A 436 -19.83 -1.61 -26.76
C PRO A 436 -18.56 -1.75 -25.90
N VAL A 437 -17.48 -2.26 -26.47
CA VAL A 437 -16.20 -2.52 -25.76
C VAL A 437 -15.06 -1.58 -26.13
N TRP A 438 -15.19 -0.82 -27.22
CA TRP A 438 -14.07 -0.11 -27.86
C TRP A 438 -13.37 0.89 -26.94
N PHE A 439 -14.13 1.60 -26.09
CA PHE A 439 -13.59 2.64 -25.20
C PHE A 439 -12.80 2.07 -24.02
N ILE A 440 -13.00 0.80 -23.67
CA ILE A 440 -12.22 0.09 -22.64
C ILE A 440 -11.10 -0.73 -23.27
N ALA A 441 -11.32 -1.26 -24.48
CA ALA A 441 -10.32 -2.07 -25.18
C ALA A 441 -9.02 -1.28 -25.47
N ILE A 442 -9.13 0.02 -25.81
CA ILE A 442 -7.96 0.88 -26.07
C ILE A 442 -7.06 1.00 -24.82
N PRO A 443 -7.55 1.50 -23.66
CA PRO A 443 -6.73 1.58 -22.44
C PRO A 443 -6.30 0.19 -21.95
N MET A 444 -7.13 -0.85 -22.11
CA MET A 444 -6.74 -2.23 -21.82
C MET A 444 -5.49 -2.65 -22.59
N LEU A 445 -5.48 -2.50 -23.92
CA LEU A 445 -4.34 -2.89 -24.76
C LEU A 445 -3.08 -2.09 -24.38
N PHE A 446 -3.23 -0.80 -24.13
CA PHE A 446 -2.13 0.06 -23.71
C PHE A 446 -1.52 -0.42 -22.38
N MET A 447 -2.36 -0.73 -21.39
CA MET A 447 -1.94 -1.23 -20.07
C MET A 447 -1.43 -2.67 -20.10
N LEU A 448 -1.82 -3.46 -21.08
CA LEU A 448 -1.30 -4.81 -21.29
C LEU A 448 0.00 -4.85 -22.08
N MET A 449 0.34 -3.82 -22.85
CA MET A 449 1.55 -3.82 -23.68
C MET A 449 2.70 -3.03 -23.05
N LEU A 450 2.44 -1.82 -22.55
CA LEU A 450 3.50 -0.93 -22.08
C LEU A 450 4.32 -1.44 -20.90
N PRO A 451 3.71 -2.03 -19.86
CA PRO A 451 4.48 -2.60 -18.76
C PRO A 451 5.40 -3.73 -19.24
N GLY A 452 4.95 -4.48 -20.25
CA GLY A 452 5.75 -5.56 -20.86
C GLY A 452 6.95 -5.00 -21.63
N ILE A 453 6.75 -3.92 -22.39
CA ILE A 453 7.85 -3.21 -23.08
C ILE A 453 8.82 -2.62 -22.05
N ALA A 454 8.32 -1.88 -21.05
CA ALA A 454 9.15 -1.26 -20.02
C ALA A 454 9.96 -2.29 -19.21
N MET A 455 9.33 -3.41 -18.86
CA MET A 455 9.99 -4.51 -18.16
C MET A 455 11.05 -5.17 -19.05
N SER A 456 10.77 -5.38 -20.33
CA SER A 456 11.75 -5.92 -21.28
C SER A 456 12.97 -5.00 -21.43
N LEU A 457 12.75 -3.68 -21.47
CA LEU A 457 13.85 -2.70 -21.48
C LEU A 457 14.67 -2.78 -20.18
N ASN A 458 14.02 -2.80 -19.02
CA ASN A 458 14.70 -2.93 -17.72
C ASN A 458 15.54 -4.21 -17.61
N ILE A 459 15.07 -5.33 -18.16
CA ILE A 459 15.77 -6.61 -18.08
C ILE A 459 16.94 -6.66 -19.06
N PHE A 460 16.73 -6.26 -20.34
CA PHE A 460 17.63 -6.61 -21.43
C PHE A 460 18.39 -5.43 -22.08
N VAL A 461 17.92 -4.19 -21.92
CA VAL A 461 18.39 -3.06 -22.74
C VAL A 461 19.06 -1.97 -21.91
N GLY A 462 20.20 -1.48 -22.40
CA GLY A 462 20.97 -0.40 -21.77
C GLY A 462 21.97 -0.87 -20.72
N GLU A 463 22.87 0.02 -20.33
CA GLU A 463 23.91 -0.25 -19.31
C GLU A 463 23.30 -0.43 -17.90
N GLY A 464 22.16 0.21 -17.64
CA GLY A 464 21.38 0.04 -16.41
C GLY A 464 20.56 -1.24 -16.32
N SER A 465 20.59 -2.12 -17.33
CA SER A 465 19.76 -3.33 -17.36
C SER A 465 20.08 -4.31 -16.24
N PHE A 466 19.05 -5.01 -15.76
CA PHE A 466 19.17 -5.97 -14.67
C PHE A 466 20.12 -7.12 -15.01
N LEU A 467 20.12 -7.55 -16.28
CA LEU A 467 21.00 -8.61 -16.75
C LEU A 467 22.47 -8.18 -16.75
N LYS A 468 22.79 -6.98 -17.28
CA LYS A 468 24.18 -6.48 -17.30
C LYS A 468 24.73 -6.20 -15.91
N ASN A 469 23.88 -5.70 -15.01
CA ASN A 469 24.25 -5.43 -13.62
C ASN A 469 24.28 -6.69 -12.72
N GLY A 470 24.09 -7.88 -13.29
CA GLY A 470 24.14 -9.15 -12.55
C GLY A 470 23.03 -9.31 -11.51
N ASN A 471 21.92 -8.57 -11.66
CA ASN A 471 20.80 -8.59 -10.73
C ASN A 471 19.83 -9.73 -11.05
N TRP A 472 20.29 -10.96 -10.81
CA TRP A 472 19.61 -12.19 -11.23
C TRP A 472 18.21 -12.37 -10.66
N LEU A 473 17.95 -11.87 -9.45
CA LEU A 473 16.61 -11.90 -8.86
C LEU A 473 15.64 -11.05 -9.69
N LEU A 474 16.01 -9.81 -10.01
CA LEU A 474 15.17 -8.94 -10.82
C LEU A 474 14.92 -9.50 -12.20
N VAL A 475 15.95 -10.12 -12.80
CA VAL A 475 15.82 -10.84 -14.06
C VAL A 475 14.81 -11.99 -13.89
N ALA A 476 14.91 -12.80 -12.84
CA ALA A 476 14.02 -13.92 -12.60
C ALA A 476 12.55 -13.48 -12.40
N ILE A 477 12.30 -12.52 -11.51
CA ILE A 477 10.95 -12.00 -11.23
C ILE A 477 10.39 -11.26 -12.46
N GLY A 478 11.21 -10.46 -13.14
CA GLY A 478 10.83 -9.73 -14.34
C GLY A 478 10.45 -10.68 -15.49
N CYS A 479 11.26 -11.70 -15.75
CA CYS A 479 10.97 -12.74 -16.74
C CYS A 479 9.70 -13.54 -16.37
N ALA A 480 9.54 -13.91 -15.09
CA ALA A 480 8.32 -14.56 -14.63
C ALA A 480 7.06 -13.70 -14.86
N THR A 481 7.18 -12.39 -14.60
CA THR A 481 6.10 -11.41 -14.84
C THR A 481 5.76 -11.33 -16.33
N LEU A 482 6.76 -11.27 -17.22
CA LEU A 482 6.56 -11.27 -18.66
C LEU A 482 5.89 -12.55 -19.16
N ILE A 483 6.31 -13.71 -18.65
CA ILE A 483 5.70 -15.01 -18.98
C ILE A 483 4.23 -15.03 -18.56
N LEU A 484 3.92 -14.59 -17.33
CA LEU A 484 2.54 -14.49 -16.83
C LEU A 484 1.70 -13.54 -17.68
N GLN A 485 2.25 -12.41 -18.08
CA GLN A 485 1.61 -11.43 -18.94
C GLN A 485 1.29 -12.00 -20.33
N VAL A 486 2.25 -12.67 -20.97
CA VAL A 486 2.03 -13.34 -22.27
C VAL A 486 0.97 -14.42 -22.14
N TRP A 487 1.05 -15.25 -21.10
CA TRP A 487 0.06 -16.30 -20.86
C TRP A 487 -1.34 -15.71 -20.67
N MET A 488 -1.47 -14.62 -19.92
CA MET A 488 -2.74 -13.92 -19.72
C MET A 488 -3.34 -13.41 -21.04
N ILE A 489 -2.52 -12.82 -21.91
CA ILE A 489 -2.95 -12.34 -23.23
C ILE A 489 -3.43 -13.51 -24.09
N VAL A 490 -2.71 -14.63 -24.08
CA VAL A 490 -3.11 -15.84 -24.83
C VAL A 490 -4.44 -16.41 -24.30
N GLU A 491 -4.61 -16.51 -22.99
CA GLU A 491 -5.88 -16.96 -22.38
C GLU A 491 -7.03 -16.00 -22.70
N ALA A 492 -6.78 -14.69 -22.71
CA ALA A 492 -7.76 -13.69 -23.12
C ALA A 492 -8.19 -13.88 -24.59
N LEU A 493 -7.24 -13.98 -25.52
CA LEU A 493 -7.54 -14.13 -26.94
C LEU A 493 -8.29 -15.43 -27.23
N THR A 494 -7.95 -16.52 -26.53
CA THR A 494 -8.62 -17.82 -26.70
C THR A 494 -10.01 -17.88 -26.07
N ALA A 495 -10.24 -17.15 -24.97
CA ALA A 495 -11.55 -17.06 -24.32
C ALA A 495 -12.50 -16.06 -25.00
N TRP A 496 -11.96 -15.05 -25.68
CA TRP A 496 -12.73 -13.96 -26.31
C TRP A 496 -13.91 -14.42 -27.18
N PRO A 497 -13.73 -15.30 -28.20
CA PRO A 497 -14.85 -15.72 -29.05
C PRO A 497 -15.87 -16.56 -28.29
N LYS A 498 -15.45 -17.28 -27.24
CA LYS A 498 -16.30 -18.20 -26.47
C LYS A 498 -17.18 -17.48 -25.46
N ALA A 499 -16.78 -16.31 -24.99
CA ALA A 499 -17.49 -15.62 -23.91
C ALA A 499 -18.79 -14.93 -24.36
N ARG A 500 -18.92 -14.57 -25.64
CA ARG A 500 -20.03 -13.74 -26.12
C ARG A 500 -21.39 -14.39 -25.85
N GLY A 501 -22.30 -13.66 -25.21
CA GLY A 501 -23.67 -14.12 -24.93
C GLY A 501 -23.81 -15.10 -23.75
N ILE A 502 -22.71 -15.50 -23.08
CA ILE A 502 -22.80 -16.33 -21.87
C ILE A 502 -23.09 -15.41 -20.68
N LEU A 503 -24.26 -15.50 -20.07
CA LEU A 503 -24.60 -14.72 -18.87
C LEU A 503 -24.38 -15.53 -17.58
N GLU A 504 -24.19 -14.85 -16.45
CA GLU A 504 -24.13 -15.50 -15.14
C GLU A 504 -25.47 -16.11 -14.72
N SER A 505 -25.42 -17.22 -13.96
CA SER A 505 -26.62 -17.83 -13.39
C SER A 505 -27.23 -16.90 -12.34
N PRO A 506 -28.56 -16.71 -12.31
CA PRO A 506 -29.21 -15.88 -11.30
C PRO A 506 -28.92 -16.43 -9.90
N LEU A 507 -28.65 -15.52 -8.96
CA LEU A 507 -28.47 -15.87 -7.55
C LEU A 507 -29.78 -16.45 -6.99
N PRO A 508 -29.72 -17.42 -6.06
CA PRO A 508 -30.90 -17.87 -5.34
C PRO A 508 -31.57 -16.67 -4.65
N PRO A 509 -32.92 -16.60 -4.62
CA PRO A 509 -33.61 -15.56 -3.88
C PRO A 509 -33.22 -15.63 -2.40
N LEU A 510 -32.93 -14.47 -1.80
CA LEU A 510 -32.63 -14.35 -0.38
C LEU A 510 -33.82 -14.89 0.41
N THR A 511 -33.62 -16.00 1.14
CA THR A 511 -34.66 -16.59 1.98
C THR A 511 -34.99 -15.63 3.11
N GLY A 512 -36.26 -15.25 3.22
CA GLY A 512 -36.74 -14.23 4.16
C GLY A 512 -36.36 -14.49 5.62
N THR A 513 -36.03 -13.39 6.32
CA THR A 513 -35.99 -13.26 7.78
C THR A 513 -35.28 -14.39 8.54
N ALA A 514 -34.01 -14.66 8.25
CA ALA A 514 -33.13 -15.12 9.32
C ALA A 514 -32.78 -13.89 10.16
N GLN A 515 -33.19 -13.87 11.43
CA GLN A 515 -32.71 -12.89 12.39
C GLN A 515 -31.19 -12.82 12.25
N ALA A 516 -30.67 -11.63 11.97
CA ALA A 516 -29.24 -11.40 11.92
C ALA A 516 -28.68 -11.65 13.32
N GLU A 517 -28.28 -12.90 13.58
CA GLU A 517 -27.26 -13.15 14.59
C GLU A 517 -26.07 -12.25 14.23
N PRO A 518 -25.49 -11.52 15.19
CA PRO A 518 -24.35 -10.67 14.92
C PRO A 518 -23.20 -11.59 14.49
N GLN A 519 -23.03 -11.75 13.18
CA GLN A 519 -21.91 -12.49 12.62
C GLN A 519 -20.64 -11.87 13.17
N THR A 520 -19.91 -12.67 13.94
CA THR A 520 -18.69 -12.30 14.65
C THR A 520 -17.50 -12.09 13.71
N GLU A 521 -17.67 -12.36 12.41
CA GLU A 521 -16.66 -12.18 11.37
C GLU A 521 -17.21 -11.40 10.17
N GLY A 522 -16.85 -10.12 10.07
CA GLY A 522 -17.06 -9.31 8.87
C GLY A 522 -18.16 -8.28 9.04
N GLY A 523 -17.92 -7.06 8.54
CA GLY A 523 -18.83 -5.92 8.67
C GLY A 523 -20.24 -6.23 8.17
N ARG A 524 -21.20 -5.43 8.63
CA ARG A 524 -22.60 -5.44 8.16
C ARG A 524 -22.62 -5.35 6.62
N SER A 525 -22.61 -6.48 5.92
CA SER A 525 -22.86 -6.57 4.50
C SER A 525 -24.34 -6.80 4.27
N CYS A 526 -24.86 -6.26 3.16
CA CYS A 526 -26.19 -6.53 2.63
C CYS A 526 -26.54 -8.01 2.55
#